data_AF-A0A6U1SLK4-F1
#
_entry.id   AF-A0A6U1SLK4-F1
#
_cell.length_a   1.000
_cell.length_b   1.000
_cell.length_c   1.000
_cell.angle_alpha   90.00
_cell.angle_beta   90.00
_cell.angle_gamma   90.00
#
_symmetry.space_group_name_H-M   'P 1'
#
loop_
_entity.id
_entity.type
_entity.pdbx_description
1 polymer ?
#
loop_
_entity_poly.entity_id
_entity_poly.type
_entity_poly.pdbx_seq_one_letter_code
_entity_poly.pdbx_strand_id
1 'polypeptide(L)'
;VAGTYHAMHIRGPAYEDAHSDVAVDPHWILKEVESVFPPTTTTTTTIYVATDEVNKEYFEPFRMANYKLLFASDFSNVFDSLMPYYMEMVEQLVCARAELFVGTYHSTFSGYITRLRGYYGQRDKFPKDGYENGELPTTFYHSPLTAKKELRLYRSIRQPFVMREFPTAWRNLDVT
;
A
#
# COMPACT_ATOMS: atom_id res chain seq x y z
N VAL A 1 17.11 -1.20 0.05
CA VAL A 1 16.91 0.01 -0.79
C VAL A 1 15.52 -0.01 -1.38
N ALA A 2 14.65 0.94 -0.99
CA ALA A 2 13.34 1.12 -1.59
C ALA A 2 13.47 1.64 -3.03
N GLY A 3 12.50 1.32 -3.89
CA GLY A 3 12.42 1.89 -5.23
C GLY A 3 11.96 3.35 -5.17
N THR A 4 12.32 4.15 -6.17
CA THR A 4 11.95 5.58 -6.28
C THR A 4 10.53 5.80 -6.81
N TYR A 5 9.65 4.81 -6.63
CA TYR A 5 8.25 4.85 -7.03
C TYR A 5 7.35 4.74 -5.80
N HIS A 6 6.10 5.15 -5.93
CA HIS A 6 5.08 4.95 -4.91
C HIS A 6 4.18 3.78 -5.31
N ALA A 7 3.50 3.19 -4.34
CA ALA A 7 2.54 2.14 -4.64
C ALA A 7 1.25 2.35 -3.88
N MET A 8 0.15 1.88 -4.46
CA MET A 8 -1.11 1.76 -3.76
C MET A 8 -1.75 0.41 -3.99
N HIS A 9 -2.45 -0.07 -2.98
CA HIS A 9 -3.37 -1.18 -3.10
C HIS A 9 -4.79 -0.66 -2.86
N ILE A 10 -5.63 -0.72 -3.90
CA ILE A 10 -7.01 -0.24 -3.90
C ILE A 10 -7.94 -1.43 -4.13
N ARG A 11 -8.90 -1.60 -3.22
CA ARG A 11 -10.01 -2.53 -3.42
C ARG A 11 -11.10 -1.80 -4.20
N GLY A 12 -11.60 -2.41 -5.27
CA GLY A 12 -12.62 -1.84 -6.13
C GLY A 12 -13.99 -1.68 -5.44
N PRO A 13 -14.98 -1.11 -6.16
CA PRO A 13 -16.27 -0.71 -5.59
C PRO A 13 -17.03 -1.83 -4.87
N ALA A 14 -16.95 -3.08 -5.36
CA ALA A 14 -17.62 -4.23 -4.74
C ALA A 14 -17.15 -4.52 -3.30
N TYR A 15 -16.02 -3.96 -2.86
CA TYR A 15 -15.53 -4.13 -1.50
C TYR A 15 -16.36 -3.35 -0.47
N GLU A 16 -17.01 -2.26 -0.87
CA GLU A 16 -17.86 -1.43 -0.02
C GLU A 16 -19.05 -2.22 0.55
N ASP A 17 -19.58 -3.19 -0.21
CA ASP A 17 -20.68 -4.06 0.22
C ASP A 17 -20.37 -4.82 1.52
N ALA A 18 -19.10 -5.17 1.73
CA ALA A 18 -18.63 -5.86 2.94
C ALA A 18 -18.00 -4.92 3.98
N HIS A 19 -17.56 -3.72 3.57
CA HIS A 19 -16.81 -2.77 4.39
C HIS A 19 -17.23 -1.33 4.08
N SER A 20 -18.42 -0.94 4.54
CA SER A 20 -19.04 0.37 4.23
C SER A 20 -18.31 1.58 4.82
N ASP A 21 -17.32 1.37 5.70
CA ASP A 21 -16.43 2.40 6.21
C ASP A 21 -15.23 2.69 5.30
N VAL A 22 -15.04 1.90 4.23
CA VAL A 22 -13.97 2.08 3.25
C VAL A 22 -14.51 2.84 2.05
N ALA A 23 -13.85 3.95 1.73
CA ALA A 23 -14.19 4.76 0.56
C ALA A 23 -13.71 4.07 -0.73
N VAL A 24 -14.60 3.99 -1.72
CA VAL A 24 -14.32 3.43 -3.04
C VAL A 24 -14.53 4.42 -4.19
N ASP A 25 -14.81 5.69 -3.91
CA ASP A 25 -14.84 6.74 -4.94
C ASP A 25 -13.40 7.13 -5.33
N PRO A 26 -12.99 7.02 -6.61
CA PRO A 26 -11.63 7.31 -7.04
C PRO A 26 -11.23 8.78 -6.84
N HIS A 27 -12.17 9.75 -6.87
CA HIS A 27 -11.85 11.15 -6.58
C HIS A 27 -11.54 11.36 -5.10
N TRP A 28 -12.24 10.62 -4.24
CA TRP A 28 -11.96 10.67 -2.81
C TRP A 28 -10.61 10.03 -2.52
N ILE A 29 -10.36 8.82 -3.04
CA ILE A 29 -9.07 8.14 -2.87
C ILE A 29 -7.93 9.03 -3.40
N LEU A 30 -8.10 9.70 -4.56
CA LEU A 30 -7.12 10.63 -5.11
C LEU A 30 -6.74 11.72 -4.10
N LYS A 31 -7.71 12.42 -3.50
CA LYS A 31 -7.43 13.47 -2.52
C LYS A 31 -6.64 12.95 -1.32
N GLU A 32 -6.92 11.74 -0.86
CA GLU A 32 -6.15 11.12 0.22
C GLU A 32 -4.74 10.73 -0.20
N VAL A 33 -4.61 10.21 -1.42
CA VAL A 33 -3.33 9.88 -2.01
C VAL A 33 -2.48 11.13 -2.21
N GLU A 34 -3.02 12.24 -2.74
CA GLU A 34 -2.30 13.51 -2.96
C GLU A 34 -1.73 14.10 -1.67
N SER A 35 -2.43 13.91 -0.54
CA SER A 35 -1.92 14.37 0.76
C SER A 35 -0.67 13.61 1.25
N VAL A 36 -0.36 12.47 0.63
CA VAL A 36 0.79 11.61 0.92
C VAL A 36 1.80 11.65 -0.23
N PHE A 37 1.32 11.61 -1.46
CA PHE A 37 2.07 11.65 -2.72
C PHE A 37 1.78 13.01 -3.38
N PRO A 38 2.35 14.14 -2.96
CA PRO A 38 2.03 15.42 -3.58
C PRO A 38 2.42 15.37 -5.07
N PRO A 39 1.48 15.60 -6.01
CA PRO A 39 1.82 15.67 -7.42
C PRO A 39 2.70 16.90 -7.62
N THR A 40 3.76 16.77 -8.40
CA THR A 40 4.59 17.93 -8.76
C THR A 40 4.20 18.42 -10.15
N THR A 41 4.30 19.73 -10.37
CA THR A 41 4.04 20.33 -11.69
C THR A 41 5.17 20.08 -12.69
N THR A 42 6.32 19.59 -12.23
CA THR A 42 7.54 19.44 -13.03
C THR A 42 7.95 17.99 -13.28
N THR A 43 7.51 17.06 -12.43
CA THR A 43 7.83 15.62 -12.55
C THR A 43 6.60 14.76 -12.32
N THR A 44 6.35 13.83 -13.24
CA THR A 44 5.27 12.85 -13.13
C THR A 44 5.62 11.82 -12.06
N THR A 45 4.77 11.70 -11.05
CA THR A 45 4.94 10.71 -9.99
C THR A 45 4.48 9.34 -10.49
N THR A 46 5.36 8.33 -10.38
CA THR A 46 5.03 6.95 -10.79
C THR A 46 4.39 6.19 -9.62
N ILE A 47 3.19 5.66 -9.84
CA ILE A 47 2.45 4.85 -8.88
C ILE A 47 2.20 3.46 -9.46
N TYR A 48 2.68 2.42 -8.77
CA TYR A 48 2.24 1.05 -9.02
C TYR A 48 0.90 0.80 -8.33
N VAL A 49 -0.09 0.28 -9.07
CA VAL A 49 -1.46 0.05 -8.60
C VAL A 49 -1.74 -1.44 -8.56
N ALA A 50 -1.84 -2.00 -7.35
CA ALA A 50 -2.40 -3.33 -7.11
C ALA A 50 -3.90 -3.18 -6.84
N THR A 51 -4.74 -3.87 -7.61
CA THR A 51 -6.20 -3.72 -7.48
C THR A 51 -6.94 -4.92 -8.05
N ASP A 52 -8.12 -5.21 -7.48
CA ASP A 52 -9.10 -6.14 -8.04
C ASP A 52 -10.09 -5.45 -9.00
N GLU A 53 -9.98 -4.13 -9.20
CA GLU A 53 -10.77 -3.39 -10.19
C GLU A 53 -10.26 -3.67 -11.63
N VAL A 54 -11.14 -4.21 -12.46
CA VAL A 54 -10.83 -4.58 -13.85
C VAL A 54 -10.91 -3.39 -14.79
N ASN A 55 -11.84 -2.45 -14.54
CA ASN A 55 -12.00 -1.25 -15.35
C ASN A 55 -10.94 -0.20 -15.00
N LYS A 56 -9.88 -0.13 -15.81
CA LYS A 56 -8.79 0.86 -15.65
C LYS A 56 -9.24 2.32 -15.77
N GLU A 57 -10.41 2.61 -16.36
CA GLU A 57 -10.97 3.97 -16.40
C GLU A 57 -11.38 4.46 -15.01
N TYR A 58 -11.61 3.55 -14.06
CA TYR A 58 -11.83 3.90 -12.65
C TYR A 58 -10.71 4.80 -12.10
N PHE A 59 -9.48 4.63 -12.56
CA PHE A 59 -8.32 5.42 -12.14
C PHE A 59 -8.06 6.67 -12.99
N GLU A 60 -8.97 7.06 -13.88
CA GLU A 60 -8.79 8.25 -14.73
C GLU A 60 -8.54 9.55 -13.95
N PRO A 61 -9.20 9.81 -12.79
CA PRO A 61 -8.88 10.99 -11.98
C PRO A 61 -7.40 11.12 -11.62
N PHE A 62 -6.70 9.99 -11.38
CA PHE A 62 -5.27 9.99 -11.10
C PHE A 62 -4.45 10.33 -12.35
N ARG A 63 -4.82 9.82 -13.53
CA ARG A 63 -4.13 10.18 -14.78
C ARG A 63 -4.26 11.67 -15.07
N MET A 64 -5.46 12.21 -14.88
CA MET A 64 -5.74 13.65 -15.02
C MET A 64 -4.95 14.50 -14.01
N ALA A 65 -4.64 13.96 -12.83
CA ALA A 65 -3.83 14.60 -11.79
C ALA A 65 -2.30 14.45 -11.99
N ASN A 66 -1.84 14.13 -13.20
CA ASN A 66 -0.42 13.99 -13.56
C ASN A 66 0.32 12.84 -12.86
N TYR A 67 -0.39 11.72 -12.60
CA TYR A 67 0.25 10.47 -12.18
C TYR A 67 0.49 9.52 -13.35
N LYS A 68 1.65 8.86 -13.35
CA LYS A 68 1.91 7.70 -14.20
C LYS A 68 1.53 6.45 -13.43
N LEU A 69 0.43 5.81 -13.85
CA LEU A 69 -0.03 4.56 -13.27
C LEU A 69 0.58 3.37 -13.99
N LEU A 70 1.02 2.38 -13.20
CA LEU A 70 1.50 1.10 -13.69
C LEU A 70 0.72 -0.03 -13.01
N PHE A 71 0.30 -1.02 -13.79
CA PHE A 71 -0.44 -2.20 -13.34
C PHE A 71 0.34 -3.47 -13.69
N ALA A 72 0.01 -4.59 -13.05
CA ALA A 72 0.59 -5.90 -13.39
C ALA A 72 0.53 -6.20 -14.91
N SER A 73 -0.59 -5.85 -15.55
CA SER A 73 -0.80 -6.04 -16.99
C SER A 73 0.19 -5.29 -17.89
N ASP A 74 0.81 -4.21 -17.40
CA ASP A 74 1.79 -3.43 -18.16
C ASP A 74 3.15 -4.14 -18.27
N PHE A 75 3.28 -5.27 -17.57
CA PHE A 75 4.47 -6.13 -17.53
C PHE A 75 4.13 -7.58 -17.91
N SER A 76 3.04 -7.81 -18.65
CA SER A 76 2.55 -9.16 -18.99
C SER A 76 3.63 -10.06 -19.58
N ASN A 77 4.48 -9.52 -20.46
CA ASN A 77 5.61 -10.21 -21.08
C ASN A 77 6.66 -10.75 -20.10
N VAL A 78 6.74 -10.19 -18.88
CA VAL A 78 7.62 -10.69 -17.81
C VAL A 78 7.02 -11.91 -17.13
N PHE A 79 5.70 -12.07 -17.25
CA PHE A 79 4.89 -13.04 -16.51
C PHE A 79 4.25 -14.11 -17.41
N ASP A 80 4.66 -14.23 -18.67
CA ASP A 80 4.04 -15.16 -19.64
C ASP A 80 4.02 -16.62 -19.15
N SER A 81 4.98 -17.03 -18.31
CA SER A 81 5.06 -18.37 -17.70
C SER A 81 4.51 -18.45 -16.28
N LEU A 82 4.06 -17.33 -15.70
CA LEU A 82 3.60 -17.26 -14.32
C LEU A 82 2.13 -17.66 -14.25
N MET A 83 1.80 -18.58 -13.34
CA MET A 83 0.39 -18.92 -13.11
C MET A 83 -0.33 -17.71 -12.49
N PRO A 84 -1.56 -17.37 -12.93
CA PRO A 84 -2.25 -16.13 -12.51
C PRO A 84 -2.35 -15.93 -10.99
N TYR A 85 -2.51 -17.00 -10.21
CA TYR A 85 -2.63 -16.91 -8.75
C TYR A 85 -1.33 -16.51 -8.04
N TYR A 86 -0.17 -16.58 -8.70
CA TYR A 86 1.08 -16.02 -8.17
C TYR A 86 1.19 -14.51 -8.38
N MET A 87 0.36 -13.91 -9.25
CA MET A 87 0.43 -12.48 -9.54
C MET A 87 0.24 -11.66 -8.28
N GLU A 88 -0.77 -11.99 -7.48
CA GLU A 88 -1.05 -11.34 -6.20
C GLU A 88 0.16 -11.34 -5.26
N MET A 89 0.94 -12.43 -5.23
CA MET A 89 2.16 -12.51 -4.41
C MET A 89 3.26 -11.60 -4.96
N VAL A 90 3.40 -11.51 -6.28
CA VAL A 90 4.35 -10.61 -6.93
C VAL A 90 3.98 -9.15 -6.65
N GLU A 91 2.71 -8.78 -6.79
CA GLU A 91 2.24 -7.43 -6.51
C GLU A 91 2.51 -7.02 -5.06
N GLN A 92 2.32 -7.95 -4.10
CA GLN A 92 2.67 -7.69 -2.70
C GLN A 92 4.15 -7.33 -2.52
N LEU A 93 5.05 -8.01 -3.22
CA LEU A 93 6.49 -7.72 -3.20
C LEU A 93 6.79 -6.36 -3.84
N VAL A 94 6.17 -6.05 -4.99
CA VAL A 94 6.33 -4.76 -5.67
C VAL A 94 5.86 -3.62 -4.77
N CYS A 95 4.66 -3.72 -4.18
CA CYS A 95 4.14 -2.70 -3.26
C CYS A 95 5.00 -2.57 -1.99
N ALA A 96 5.52 -3.68 -1.47
CA ALA A 96 6.35 -3.66 -0.27
C ALA A 96 7.72 -2.96 -0.45
N ARG A 97 8.18 -2.79 -1.70
CA ARG A 97 9.45 -2.12 -2.02
C ARG A 97 9.31 -0.66 -2.45
N ALA A 98 8.08 -0.15 -2.60
CA ALA A 98 7.84 1.25 -2.90
C ALA A 98 8.34 2.18 -1.79
N GLU A 99 8.73 3.40 -2.14
CA GLU A 99 9.13 4.43 -1.18
C GLU A 99 7.99 4.74 -0.20
N LEU A 100 6.82 5.09 -0.76
CA LEU A 100 5.58 5.30 -0.03
C LEU A 100 4.53 4.27 -0.46
N PHE A 101 3.70 3.84 0.48
CA PHE A 101 2.60 2.91 0.22
C PHE A 101 1.28 3.39 0.84
N VAL A 102 0.21 3.30 0.06
CA VAL A 102 -1.18 3.53 0.50
C VAL A 102 -2.00 2.26 0.28
N GLY A 103 -2.53 1.66 1.34
CA GLY A 103 -3.38 0.48 1.26
C GLY A 103 -4.86 0.77 1.53
N THR A 104 -5.71 -0.20 1.27
CA THR A 104 -7.09 -0.27 1.79
C THR A 104 -7.12 -0.85 3.20
N TYR A 105 -7.82 -0.20 4.13
CA TYR A 105 -8.08 -0.75 5.48
C TYR A 105 -8.95 -2.01 5.40
N HIS A 106 -8.92 -2.87 6.43
CA HIS A 106 -9.51 -4.24 6.44
C HIS A 106 -8.94 -5.25 5.45
N SER A 107 -8.23 -4.83 4.40
CA SER A 107 -7.69 -5.76 3.41
C SER A 107 -6.50 -6.55 3.96
N THR A 108 -6.65 -7.87 4.04
CA THR A 108 -5.55 -8.79 4.36
C THR A 108 -4.39 -8.71 3.36
N PHE A 109 -4.67 -8.34 2.10
CA PHE A 109 -3.66 -8.07 1.09
C PHE A 109 -2.80 -6.84 1.45
N SER A 110 -3.44 -5.73 1.87
CA SER A 110 -2.73 -4.56 2.39
C SER A 110 -1.97 -4.89 3.67
N GLY A 111 -2.55 -5.73 4.53
CA GLY A 111 -1.92 -6.23 5.75
C GLY A 111 -0.62 -6.98 5.43
N TYR A 112 -0.66 -7.93 4.50
CA TYR A 112 0.53 -8.67 4.12
C TYR A 112 1.64 -7.78 3.53
N ILE A 113 1.28 -6.82 2.67
CA ILE A 113 2.24 -5.79 2.18
C ILE A 113 2.87 -5.04 3.35
N THR A 114 2.05 -4.59 4.30
CA THR A 114 2.53 -3.88 5.49
C THR A 114 3.52 -4.71 6.30
N ARG A 115 3.24 -6.00 6.46
CA ARG A 115 4.15 -6.94 7.15
C ARG A 115 5.49 -7.04 6.45
N LEU A 116 5.49 -7.19 5.12
CA LEU A 116 6.70 -7.19 4.31
C LEU A 116 7.48 -5.88 4.43
N ARG A 117 6.79 -4.73 4.43
CA ARG A 117 7.40 -3.41 4.66
C ARG A 117 8.05 -3.34 6.04
N GLY A 118 7.43 -3.92 7.07
CA GLY A 118 8.01 -4.12 8.40
C GLY A 118 9.36 -4.86 8.36
N TYR A 119 9.37 -6.06 7.76
CA TYR A 119 10.58 -6.87 7.62
C TYR A 119 11.69 -6.14 6.86
N TYR A 120 11.36 -5.55 5.72
CA TYR A 120 12.34 -4.81 4.93
C TYR A 120 12.80 -3.53 5.62
N GLY A 121 11.92 -2.83 6.32
CA GLY A 121 12.25 -1.58 6.99
C GLY A 121 13.23 -1.76 8.13
N GLN A 122 13.07 -2.83 8.92
CA GLN A 122 14.05 -3.21 9.96
C GLN A 122 15.41 -3.57 9.36
N ARG A 123 15.42 -4.45 8.36
CA ARG A 123 16.65 -4.93 7.74
C ARG A 123 17.40 -3.81 7.02
N ASP A 124 16.69 -3.02 6.23
CA ASP A 124 17.27 -1.98 5.38
C ASP A 124 17.45 -0.65 6.14
N LYS A 125 16.98 -0.55 7.40
CA LYS A 125 16.91 0.69 8.19
C LYS A 125 16.22 1.82 7.41
N PHE A 126 15.08 1.48 6.81
CA PHE A 126 14.31 2.35 5.93
C PHE A 126 12.84 2.44 6.36
N PRO A 127 12.22 3.63 6.35
CA PRO A 127 12.88 4.93 6.23
C PRO A 127 13.83 5.16 7.41
N LYS A 128 14.72 6.17 7.30
CA LYS A 128 15.72 6.45 8.36
C LYS A 128 15.09 6.72 9.72
N ASP A 129 13.85 7.23 9.71
CA ASP A 129 13.07 7.52 10.91
C ASP A 129 12.06 6.41 11.18
N GLY A 130 11.80 6.12 12.45
CA GLY A 130 10.74 5.19 12.89
C GLY A 130 11.13 3.71 12.89
N TYR A 131 12.11 3.28 12.09
CA TYR A 131 12.53 1.87 12.05
C TYR A 131 12.98 1.36 13.42
N GLU A 132 13.66 2.16 14.24
CA GLU A 132 14.12 1.74 15.58
C GLU A 132 12.96 1.34 16.52
N ASN A 133 11.79 1.93 16.30
CA ASN A 133 10.56 1.68 17.03
C ASN A 133 9.66 0.64 16.35
N GLY A 134 10.04 0.09 15.20
CA GLY A 134 9.18 -0.79 14.41
C GLY A 134 8.04 -0.06 13.69
N GLU A 135 8.09 1.27 13.59
CA GLU A 135 7.08 2.09 12.94
C GLU A 135 7.26 2.11 11.42
N LEU A 136 6.17 2.37 10.70
CA LEU A 136 6.16 2.46 9.24
C LEU A 136 5.66 3.83 8.77
N PRO A 137 6.47 4.91 8.89
CA PRO A 137 6.01 6.27 8.64
C PRO A 137 5.69 6.57 7.17
N THR A 138 6.12 5.69 6.26
CA THR A 138 5.85 5.73 4.80
C THR A 138 4.68 4.83 4.37
N THR A 139 3.85 4.39 5.31
CA THR A 139 2.76 3.43 5.06
C THR A 139 1.46 3.99 5.61
N PHE A 140 0.44 4.06 4.76
CA PHE A 140 -0.83 4.72 5.05
C PHE A 140 -2.02 3.86 4.60
N TYR A 141 -3.19 4.14 5.15
CA TYR A 141 -4.46 3.69 4.57
C TYR A 141 -5.19 4.86 3.91
N HIS A 142 -5.85 4.64 2.77
CA HIS A 142 -6.65 5.71 2.13
C HIS A 142 -7.97 5.95 2.86
N SER A 143 -8.57 4.91 3.44
CA SER A 143 -9.84 4.99 4.15
C SER A 143 -10.00 3.83 5.14
N PRO A 144 -10.66 4.02 6.30
CA PRO A 144 -11.22 5.28 6.80
C PRO A 144 -10.14 6.24 7.32
N LEU A 145 -10.46 7.55 7.35
CA LEU A 145 -9.53 8.59 7.79
C LEU A 145 -9.01 8.39 9.23
N THR A 146 -9.86 7.84 10.10
CA THR A 146 -9.51 7.50 11.48
C THR A 146 -8.38 6.46 11.56
N ALA A 147 -8.24 5.62 10.53
CA ALA A 147 -7.22 4.60 10.43
C ALA A 147 -6.02 5.00 9.55
N LYS A 148 -6.05 6.15 8.86
CA LYS A 148 -5.04 6.56 7.88
C LYS A 148 -3.58 6.41 8.33
N LYS A 149 -3.30 6.77 9.58
CA LYS A 149 -1.95 6.73 10.19
C LYS A 149 -1.76 5.58 11.17
N GLU A 150 -2.70 4.63 11.21
CA GLU A 150 -2.71 3.59 12.22
C GLU A 150 -1.39 2.80 12.21
N LEU A 151 -0.85 2.47 11.03
CA LEU A 151 0.42 1.75 10.84
C LEU A 151 1.69 2.49 11.28
N ARG A 152 1.59 3.79 11.59
CA ARG A 152 2.72 4.62 12.03
C ARG A 152 2.93 4.58 13.54
N LEU A 153 2.04 3.92 14.28
CA LEU A 153 2.06 3.86 15.73
C LEU A 153 2.56 2.50 16.19
N TYR A 154 3.51 2.42 17.13
CA TYR A 154 3.75 1.15 17.79
C TYR A 154 2.51 0.73 18.59
N ARG A 155 1.99 -0.47 18.32
CA ARG A 155 0.91 -1.08 19.11
C ARG A 155 1.21 -2.55 19.34
N SER A 156 0.98 -3.01 20.56
CA SER A 156 0.96 -4.43 20.88
C SER A 156 -0.21 -5.14 20.18
N ILE A 157 -0.07 -6.45 20.02
CA ILE A 157 -1.12 -7.31 19.46
C ILE A 157 -2.43 -7.08 20.22
N ARG A 158 -3.49 -6.74 19.49
CA ARG A 158 -4.85 -6.58 20.03
C ARG A 158 -5.87 -6.84 18.93
N GLN A 159 -7.08 -7.19 19.33
CA GLN A 159 -8.19 -7.28 18.38
C GLN A 159 -8.57 -5.89 17.85
N PRO A 160 -9.09 -5.80 16.62
CA PRO A 160 -9.25 -6.88 15.63
C PRO A 160 -7.93 -7.20 14.88
N PHE A 161 -7.68 -8.48 14.61
CA PHE A 161 -6.38 -8.97 14.10
C PHE A 161 -6.15 -8.76 12.60
N VAL A 162 -7.20 -8.59 11.81
CA VAL A 162 -7.12 -8.57 10.34
C VAL A 162 -6.99 -7.17 9.75
N MET A 163 -7.28 -6.14 10.53
CA MET A 163 -7.36 -4.76 10.06
C MET A 163 -6.00 -4.04 10.08
N ARG A 164 -4.99 -4.67 10.70
CA ARG A 164 -3.71 -4.06 11.01
C ARG A 164 -2.64 -5.11 11.25
N GLU A 165 -1.42 -4.78 10.82
CA GLU A 165 -0.21 -5.48 11.25
C GLU A 165 0.44 -4.86 12.49
N PHE A 166 1.13 -5.70 13.27
CA PHE A 166 1.71 -5.33 14.56
C PHE A 166 3.24 -5.35 14.50
N PRO A 167 3.93 -4.29 14.94
CA PRO A 167 5.39 -4.25 14.97
C PRO A 167 6.07 -5.39 15.72
N THR A 168 5.38 -6.02 16.67
CA THR A 168 5.83 -7.25 17.33
C THR A 168 6.26 -8.34 16.34
N ALA A 169 5.70 -8.37 15.12
CA ALA A 169 6.06 -9.35 14.11
C ALA A 169 7.45 -9.13 13.49
N TRP A 170 8.00 -7.91 13.51
CA TRP A 170 9.31 -7.60 12.91
C TRP A 170 10.30 -6.93 13.87
N ARG A 171 9.85 -6.53 15.07
CA ARG A 171 10.66 -5.85 16.06
C ARG A 171 10.62 -6.62 17.39
N ASN A 172 11.77 -6.70 18.04
CA ASN A 172 11.98 -7.30 19.35
C ASN A 172 11.80 -8.82 19.45
N LEU A 173 11.87 -9.56 18.33
CA LEU A 173 11.79 -11.03 18.34
C LEU A 173 13.07 -11.70 18.83
N ASP A 174 14.20 -11.01 18.75
CA ASP A 174 15.56 -11.47 19.04
C ASP A 174 16.10 -10.92 20.38
N VAL A 175 15.23 -10.29 21.18
CA VAL A 175 15.61 -9.56 22.40
C VAL A 175 15.14 -10.31 23.66
N THR A 176 14.77 -11.59 23.53
CA THR A 176 14.44 -12.51 24.65
C THR A 176 15.66 -13.28 25.12
#